data_AF-A0A1Q7IER1-F1
#
_entry.id   AF-A0A1Q7IER1-F1
#
_cell.length_a   1.000
_cell.length_b   1.000
_cell.length_c   1.000
_cell.angle_alpha   90.00
_cell.angle_beta   90.00
_cell.angle_gamma   90.00
#
_symmetry.space_group_name_H-M   'P 1'
#
loop_
_entity.id
_entity.type
_entity.pdbx_description
1 polymer ?
#
loop_
_entity_poly.entity_id
_entity_poly.type
_entity_poly.pdbx_seq_one_letter_code
_entity_poly.pdbx_strand_id
1 'polypeptide(L)'
;MAHSPLYLKALPLQELNDVEAIKTEVGTGNILIVRITPLAKKSVDETKLAITELTDHVKSIGGDIARLGEERIVITPPGVRIWRRETATAEASIPAASFREETLRGTG
;
A
#
# COMPACT_ATOMS: atom_id res chain seq x y z
N MET A 1 22.48 -15.20 22.24
CA MET A 1 21.17 -14.57 21.98
C MET A 1 20.49 -15.38 20.90
N ALA A 2 19.34 -15.99 21.19
CA ALA A 2 18.62 -16.76 20.18
C ALA A 2 18.06 -15.79 19.14
N HIS A 3 18.51 -15.90 17.89
CA HIS A 3 17.94 -15.15 16.79
C HIS A 3 16.66 -15.87 16.39
N SER A 4 15.50 -15.35 16.79
CA SER A 4 14.23 -15.91 16.32
C SER A 4 14.18 -15.79 14.80
N PRO A 5 13.91 -16.87 14.06
CA PRO A 5 13.81 -16.83 12.62
C PRO A 5 12.65 -15.93 12.20
N LEU A 6 12.90 -15.07 11.22
CA LEU A 6 11.92 -14.21 10.58
C LEU A 6 11.34 -14.99 9.39
N TYR A 7 10.02 -15.21 9.38
CA TYR A 7 9.39 -16.00 8.33
C TYR A 7 8.78 -15.12 7.26
N LEU A 8 8.85 -15.60 6.02
CA LEU A 8 8.11 -15.06 4.89
C LEU A 8 6.95 -16.00 4.58
N LYS A 9 5.72 -15.49 4.58
CA LYS A 9 4.52 -16.24 4.23
C LYS A 9 3.84 -15.63 3.01
N ALA A 10 3.27 -16.48 2.17
CA ALA A 10 2.45 -16.05 1.03
C ALA A 10 1.00 -16.43 1.28
N LEU A 11 0.10 -15.45 1.32
CA LEU A 11 -1.32 -15.64 1.63
C LEU A 11 -2.20 -15.04 0.53
N PRO A 12 -3.26 -15.73 0.09
CA PRO A 12 -4.26 -15.12 -0.79
C PRO A 12 -5.20 -14.21 0.02
N LEU A 13 -5.56 -13.06 -0.54
CA LEU A 13 -6.66 -12.23 -0.04
C LEU A 13 -7.92 -12.65 -0.80
N GLN A 14 -8.74 -13.49 -0.19
CA GLN A 14 -9.98 -14.02 -0.77
C GLN A 14 -11.23 -13.33 -0.22
N GLU A 15 -11.17 -12.88 1.02
CA GLU A 15 -12.27 -12.26 1.74
C GLU A 15 -11.77 -11.21 2.74
N LEU A 16 -12.67 -10.34 3.21
CA LEU A 16 -12.36 -9.33 4.21
C LEU A 16 -11.80 -9.93 5.52
N ASN A 17 -12.18 -11.16 5.86
CA ASN A 17 -11.70 -11.83 7.07
C ASN A 17 -10.18 -12.13 7.03
N ASP A 18 -9.61 -12.27 5.83
CA ASP A 18 -8.17 -12.47 5.65
C ASP A 18 -7.37 -11.23 6.09
N VAL A 19 -7.97 -10.04 6.07
CA VAL A 19 -7.32 -8.79 6.50
C VAL A 19 -6.92 -8.87 7.97
N GLU A 20 -7.80 -9.36 8.84
CA GLU A 20 -7.52 -9.52 10.28
C GLU A 20 -6.40 -10.54 10.53
N ALA A 21 -6.39 -11.64 9.77
CA ALA A 21 -5.33 -12.63 9.85
C ALA A 21 -3.97 -12.04 9.43
N ILE A 22 -3.94 -11.27 8.33
CA ILE A 22 -2.74 -10.57 7.85
C ILE A 22 -2.22 -9.58 8.91
N LYS A 23 -3.10 -8.75 9.50
CA LYS A 23 -2.68 -7.82 10.57
C LYS A 23 -2.01 -8.54 11.75
N THR A 24 -2.62 -9.64 12.19
CA THR A 24 -2.10 -10.46 13.30
C THR A 24 -0.71 -11.04 12.97
N GLU A 25 -0.54 -11.50 11.74
CA GLU A 25 0.72 -12.07 11.24
C GLU A 25 1.85 -11.01 11.12
N VAL A 26 1.53 -9.80 10.69
CA VAL A 26 2.50 -8.69 10.68
C VAL A 26 2.89 -8.31 12.11
N GLY A 27 1.91 -8.29 13.03
CA GLY A 27 2.16 -8.02 14.45
C GLY A 27 3.06 -9.06 15.13
N THR A 28 3.08 -10.29 14.63
CA THR A 28 4.01 -11.34 15.09
C THR A 28 5.43 -11.20 14.53
N GLY A 29 5.66 -10.25 13.62
CA GLY A 29 6.97 -10.01 13.04
C GLY A 29 7.26 -10.82 11.77
N ASN A 30 6.23 -11.31 11.06
CA ASN A 30 6.42 -12.04 9.81
C ASN A 30 6.30 -11.10 8.59
N ILE A 31 7.03 -11.42 7.52
CA ILE A 31 6.92 -10.75 6.21
C ILE A 31 5.84 -11.47 5.41
N LEU A 32 4.93 -10.71 4.78
CA LEU A 32 3.80 -11.28 4.06
C LEU A 32 3.81 -10.86 2.59
N ILE A 33 3.60 -11.82 1.70
CA ILE A 33 3.26 -11.60 0.30
C ILE A 33 1.79 -11.93 0.12
N VAL A 34 0.98 -10.91 -0.16
CA VAL A 34 -0.47 -11.05 -0.25
C VAL A 34 -0.91 -10.97 -1.69
N ARG A 35 -1.67 -11.97 -2.16
CA ARG A 35 -2.25 -11.98 -3.52
C ARG A 35 -3.64 -11.37 -3.50
N ILE A 36 -3.83 -10.25 -4.20
CA ILE A 36 -5.10 -9.51 -4.24
C ILE A 36 -6.04 -9.96 -5.36
N THR A 37 -5.57 -10.77 -6.32
CA THR A 37 -6.39 -11.31 -7.43
C THR A 37 -7.75 -11.90 -7.02
N PRO A 38 -7.86 -12.73 -5.95
CA PRO A 38 -9.12 -13.40 -5.64
C PRO A 38 -10.18 -12.42 -5.13
N LEU A 39 -9.81 -11.49 -4.24
CA LEU A 39 -10.71 -10.43 -3.77
C LEU A 39 -11.05 -9.45 -4.90
N ALA A 40 -10.07 -9.07 -5.73
CA ALA A 40 -10.27 -8.14 -6.84
C ALA A 40 -11.27 -8.66 -7.89
N LYS A 41 -11.31 -9.99 -8.09
CA LYS A 41 -12.30 -10.64 -8.96
C LYS A 41 -13.70 -10.62 -8.38
N LYS A 42 -13.84 -10.58 -7.05
CA LYS A 42 -15.14 -10.47 -6.36
C LYS A 42 -15.62 -9.02 -6.33
N SER A 43 -14.78 -8.14 -5.78
CA SER A 43 -15.07 -6.73 -5.63
C SER A 43 -13.78 -5.91 -5.59
N VAL A 44 -13.68 -4.95 -6.51
CA VAL A 44 -12.58 -4.00 -6.56
C VAL A 44 -12.65 -3.04 -5.37
N ASP A 45 -13.85 -2.69 -4.92
CA ASP A 45 -14.07 -1.77 -3.80
C ASP A 45 -13.64 -2.39 -2.47
N GLU A 46 -14.02 -3.66 -2.23
CA GLU A 46 -13.56 -4.39 -1.03
C GLU A 46 -12.03 -4.55 -1.03
N THR A 47 -11.43 -4.76 -2.21
CA THR A 47 -9.98 -4.86 -2.35
C THR A 47 -9.28 -3.56 -1.97
N LYS A 48 -9.79 -2.41 -2.45
CA LYS A 48 -9.24 -1.10 -2.09
C LYS A 48 -9.37 -0.82 -0.60
N LEU A 49 -10.52 -1.15 -0.01
CA LEU A 49 -10.76 -0.99 1.43
C LEU A 49 -9.77 -1.82 2.24
N ALA A 50 -9.64 -3.11 1.92
CA ALA A 50 -8.70 -4.02 2.57
C ALA A 50 -7.24 -3.53 2.47
N ILE A 51 -6.80 -3.07 1.29
CA ILE A 51 -5.44 -2.55 1.11
C ILE A 51 -5.22 -1.27 1.93
N THR A 52 -6.22 -0.38 1.98
CA THR A 52 -6.13 0.89 2.73
C THR A 52 -6.00 0.60 4.22
N GLU A 53 -6.86 -0.29 4.74
CA GLU A 53 -6.87 -0.69 6.13
C GLU A 53 -5.57 -1.40 6.55
N LEU A 54 -5.04 -2.29 5.70
CA LEU A 54 -3.73 -2.90 5.90
C LEU A 54 -2.62 -1.85 5.88
N THR A 55 -2.68 -0.89 4.96
CA THR A 55 -1.68 0.18 4.86
C THR A 55 -1.64 1.04 6.12
N ASP A 56 -2.80 1.44 6.64
CA ASP A 56 -2.89 2.26 7.84
C ASP A 56 -2.41 1.49 9.08
N HIS A 57 -2.81 0.23 9.21
CA HIS A 57 -2.34 -0.62 10.30
C HIS A 57 -0.81 -0.82 10.27
N VAL A 58 -0.25 -1.16 9.11
CA VAL A 58 1.20 -1.41 8.93
C VAL A 58 2.01 -0.14 9.20
N LYS A 59 1.52 1.02 8.74
CA LYS A 59 2.16 2.31 9.06
C LYS A 59 2.07 2.64 10.55
N SER A 60 0.93 2.35 11.19
CA SER A 60 0.73 2.60 12.63
C SER A 60 1.71 1.82 13.50
N ILE A 61 2.04 0.57 13.13
CA ILE A 61 3.05 -0.25 13.84
C ILE A 61 4.49 0.03 13.39
N GLY A 62 4.73 0.93 12.43
CA GLY A 62 6.05 1.28 11.93
C GLY A 62 6.65 0.32 10.90
N GLY A 63 5.84 -0.57 10.32
CA GLY A 63 6.21 -1.45 9.21
C GLY A 63 6.29 -0.72 7.87
N ASP A 64 6.36 -1.48 6.78
CA ASP A 64 6.33 -0.94 5.41
C ASP A 64 5.44 -1.81 4.51
N ILE A 65 4.85 -1.20 3.50
CA ILE A 65 3.98 -1.88 2.55
C ILE A 65 4.27 -1.36 1.15
N ALA A 66 4.37 -2.28 0.19
CA ALA A 66 4.60 -1.94 -1.19
C ALA A 66 3.85 -2.87 -2.12
N ARG A 67 3.50 -2.34 -3.30
CA ARG A 67 2.95 -3.14 -4.38
C ARG A 67 4.07 -3.92 -5.07
N LEU A 68 3.86 -5.22 -5.27
CA LEU A 68 4.76 -6.13 -5.97
C LEU A 68 4.12 -6.58 -7.29
N GLY A 69 4.43 -5.87 -8.36
CA GLY A 69 3.82 -6.11 -9.67
C GLY A 69 2.33 -5.77 -9.69
N GLU A 70 1.56 -6.43 -10.56
CA GLU A 70 0.17 -6.04 -10.77
C GLU A 70 -0.79 -6.57 -9.70
N GLU A 71 -0.56 -7.79 -9.23
CA GLU A 71 -1.54 -8.60 -8.47
C GLU A 71 -1.15 -8.90 -7.02
N ARG A 72 0.02 -8.44 -6.57
CA ARG A 72 0.56 -8.77 -5.24
C ARG A 72 0.99 -7.53 -4.49
N ILE A 73 0.91 -7.61 -3.17
CA ILE A 73 1.44 -6.62 -2.24
C ILE A 73 2.38 -7.32 -1.25
N VAL A 74 3.41 -6.61 -0.82
CA VAL A 74 4.36 -7.06 0.20
C VAL A 74 4.16 -6.20 1.43
N ILE A 75 4.10 -6.85 2.58
CA ILE A 75 3.93 -6.22 3.88
C ILE A 75 5.07 -6.66 4.78
N THR A 76 5.71 -5.71 5.43
CA THR A 76 6.85 -5.97 6.31
C THR A 76 6.57 -5.46 7.72
N PRO A 77 7.03 -6.19 8.75
CA PRO A 77 6.92 -5.79 10.15
C PRO A 77 7.87 -4.62 10.46
N PRO A 78 7.73 -3.98 11.64
CA PRO A 78 8.69 -2.99 12.11
C PRO A 78 10.14 -3.52 12.11
N GLY A 79 11.07 -2.70 11.65
CA GLY A 79 12.49 -3.06 11.52
C GLY A 79 12.88 -3.62 10.15
N VAL A 80 11.91 -3.91 9.27
CA VAL A 80 12.16 -4.29 7.87
C VAL A 80 11.59 -3.21 6.93
N ARG A 81 12.42 -2.70 6.03
CA ARG A 81 12.06 -1.67 5.04
C ARG A 81 12.10 -2.24 3.64
N ILE A 82 11.14 -1.83 2.81
CA ILE A 82 11.12 -2.22 1.41
C ILE A 82 11.96 -1.20 0.65
N TRP A 83 13.14 -1.65 0.18
CA TRP A 83 13.96 -0.81 -0.67
C TRP A 83 13.33 -0.69 -2.06
N ARG A 84 13.13 0.54 -2.50
CA ARG A 84 12.53 0.90 -3.79
C ARG A 84 13.56 1.77 -4.50
N ARG A 85 13.97 1.42 -5.72
CA ARG A 85 14.64 2.42 -6.57
C ARG A 85 13.64 3.52 -6.86
N GLU A 86 14.12 4.75 -6.83
CA GLU A 86 13.40 5.97 -7.19
C GLU A 86 13.04 5.94 -8.68
N THR A 87 12.06 5.12 -9.05
CA THR A 87 11.53 5.06 -10.42
C THR A 87 10.00 4.90 -10.44
N ALA A 88 9.32 5.12 -9.31
CA ALA A 88 7.86 5.04 -9.26
C ALA A 88 7.25 6.15 -8.38
N THR A 89 6.91 7.24 -9.07
CA THR A 89 5.73 8.07 -8.83
C THR A 89 5.87 9.23 -7.83
N ALA A 90 6.52 10.29 -8.31
CA ALA A 90 6.17 11.68 -8.01
C ALA A 90 5.16 12.22 -9.06
N GLU A 91 4.02 11.53 -9.26
CA GLU A 91 2.98 11.96 -10.23
C GLU A 91 1.66 12.40 -9.59
N ALA A 92 1.62 12.61 -8.27
CA ALA A 92 0.45 13.15 -7.58
C ALA A 92 0.71 14.56 -7.01
N SER A 93 1.19 15.46 -7.85
CA SER A 93 1.08 16.90 -7.61
C SER A 93 0.89 17.61 -8.96
N ILE A 94 -0.31 17.50 -9.51
CA ILE A 94 -0.83 18.50 -10.44
C ILE A 94 -1.31 19.70 -9.61
N PRO A 95 -0.61 20.85 -9.55
CA PRO A 95 -1.27 22.06 -9.12
C PRO A 95 -2.27 22.44 -10.21
N ALA A 96 -3.55 22.29 -9.90
CA ALA A 96 -4.60 22.99 -10.61
C ALA A 96 -4.39 24.50 -10.44
N ALA A 97 -4.66 25.22 -11.53
CA ALA A 97 -4.73 26.68 -11.67
C ALA A 97 -3.43 27.42 -12.05
N SER A 98 -3.29 27.65 -13.36
CA SER A 98 -2.94 28.99 -13.86
C SER A 98 -3.48 29.19 -15.28
N PHE A 99 -4.81 29.28 -15.40
CA PHE A 99 -5.42 30.06 -16.48
C PHE A 99 -5.80 31.41 -15.90
N ARG A 100 -4.92 32.40 -16.10
CA ARG A 100 -5.28 33.82 -15.93
C ARG A 100 -5.60 34.35 -17.32
N GLU A 101 -6.88 34.37 -17.65
CA GLU A 101 -7.42 35.24 -18.67
C GLU A 101 -8.22 36.32 -17.93
N GLU A 102 -7.65 37.54 -17.87
CA GLU A 102 -8.42 38.74 -17.54
C GLU A 102 -7.90 39.91 -18.38
N THR A 103 -8.59 40.07 -19.52
CA THR A 103 -9.18 41.33 -19.98
C THR A 103 -8.25 42.55 -20.19
N LEU A 104 -7.99 42.80 -21.48
CA LEU A 104 -8.13 44.10 -22.16
C LEU A 104 -7.94 45.35 -21.28
N ARG A 105 -6.74 45.94 -21.32
CA ARG A 105 -6.60 47.37 -21.03
C ARG A 105 -6.97 48.17 -22.28
N GLY A 106 -8.15 48.78 -22.24
CA GLY A 106 -8.37 50.03 -22.93
C GLY A 106 -7.68 51.19 -22.20
N THR A 107 -7.68 52.33 -22.91
CA THR A 107 -7.31 53.72 -22.56
C THR A 107 -5.88 54.15 -22.86
N GLY A 108 -5.77 55.06 -23.83
CA GLY A 108 -4.58 55.84 -24.19
C GLY A 108 -4.62 56.25 -25.64
#